data_AF-A0A3D9B663-F1
#
_entry.id   AF-A0A3D9B663-F1
#
_cell.length_a   1.000
_cell.length_b   1.000
_cell.length_c   1.000
_cell.angle_alpha   90.00
_cell.angle_beta   90.00
_cell.angle_gamma   90.00
#
_symmetry.space_group_name_H-M   'P 1'
#
loop_
_entity.id
_entity.type
_entity.pdbx_description
1 polymer ?
#
loop_
_entity_poly.entity_id
_entity_poly.type
_entity_poly.pdbx_seq_one_letter_code
_entity_poly.pdbx_strand_id
1 'polypeptide(L)'
;MNDKHLYLALLKIKNNTNINELVHEGLELFEITNLLKQIIELNYLIETESELILSETGYKSFTILETQYKKTNKSEWIRPDD
;
A
#
# COMPACT_ATOMS: atom_id res chain seq x y z
N MET A 1 6.22 -11.63 -0.49
CA MET A 1 5.38 -10.43 -0.68
C MET A 1 6.10 -9.48 -1.63
N ASN A 2 5.39 -8.83 -2.55
CA ASN A 2 6.00 -7.78 -3.40
C ASN A 2 5.96 -6.46 -2.63
N ASP A 3 7.13 -5.83 -2.43
CA ASP A 3 7.28 -4.60 -1.63
C ASP A 3 6.48 -3.41 -2.18
N LYS A 4 6.34 -3.31 -3.51
CA LYS A 4 5.48 -2.31 -4.14
C LYS A 4 4.02 -2.54 -3.79
N HIS A 5 3.55 -3.79 -3.81
CA HIS A 5 2.16 -4.11 -3.47
C HIS A 5 1.90 -3.91 -1.97
N LEU A 6 2.85 -4.26 -1.10
CA LEU A 6 2.76 -3.93 0.32
C LEU A 6 2.68 -2.41 0.52
N TYR A 7 3.56 -1.65 -0.13
CA TYR A 7 3.53 -0.19 -0.05
C TYR A 7 2.16 0.38 -0.44
N LEU A 8 1.63 -0.05 -1.58
CA LEU A 8 0.33 0.40 -2.07
C LEU A 8 -0.79 0.02 -1.09
N ALA A 9 -0.80 -1.22 -0.58
CA ALA A 9 -1.79 -1.65 0.40
C ALA A 9 -1.74 -0.80 1.69
N LEU A 10 -0.54 -0.57 2.25
CA LEU A 10 -0.36 0.28 3.43
C LEU A 10 -0.75 1.73 3.15
N LEU A 11 -0.48 2.25 1.94
CA LEU A 11 -0.90 3.59 1.52
C LEU A 11 -2.42 3.71 1.47
N LYS A 12 -3.12 2.68 0.96
CA LYS A 12 -4.59 2.66 0.89
C LYS A 12 -5.22 2.62 2.27
N ILE A 13 -4.71 1.79 3.15
CA ILE A 13 -5.16 1.70 4.54
C ILE A 13 -4.92 3.03 5.27
N LYS A 14 -3.69 3.56 5.20
CA LYS A 14 -3.32 4.84 5.84
C LYS A 14 -4.21 6.00 5.41
N ASN A 15 -4.59 6.05 4.13
CA ASN A 15 -5.41 7.14 3.59
C ASN A 15 -6.92 6.82 3.61
N ASN A 16 -7.31 5.63 4.09
CA ASN A 16 -8.69 5.10 4.04
C ASN A 16 -9.31 5.23 2.63
N THR A 17 -8.62 4.67 1.63
CA THR A 17 -9.00 4.74 0.20
C THR A 17 -9.17 3.35 -0.40
N ASN A 18 -9.81 3.26 -1.57
CA ASN A 18 -10.08 1.98 -2.24
C ASN A 18 -8.80 1.24 -2.66
N ILE A 19 -8.91 -0.09 -2.74
CA ILE A 19 -7.84 -1.00 -3.15
C ILE A 19 -7.64 -1.10 -4.67
N ASN A 20 -8.38 -0.34 -5.49
CA ASN A 20 -8.41 -0.54 -6.94
C ASN A 20 -7.03 -0.35 -7.59
N GLU A 21 -6.15 0.44 -6.98
CA GLU A 21 -4.77 0.59 -7.47
C GLU A 21 -4.00 -0.74 -7.47
N LEU A 22 -4.27 -1.65 -6.51
CA LEU A 22 -3.70 -3.00 -6.51
C LEU A 22 -4.23 -3.84 -7.69
N VAL A 23 -5.51 -3.69 -8.04
CA VAL A 23 -6.08 -4.36 -9.22
C VAL A 23 -5.44 -3.84 -10.51
N HIS A 24 -5.20 -2.53 -10.61
CA HIS A 24 -4.50 -1.94 -11.77
C HIS A 24 -3.04 -2.39 -11.88
N GLU A 25 -2.40 -2.76 -10.77
CA GLU A 25 -1.08 -3.39 -10.73
C GLU A 25 -1.11 -4.88 -11.08
N GLY A 26 -2.27 -5.42 -11.43
CA GLY A 26 -2.45 -6.78 -11.93
C GLY A 26 -2.72 -7.81 -10.84
N LEU A 27 -2.97 -7.41 -9.58
CA LEU A 27 -3.37 -8.36 -8.55
C LEU A 27 -4.81 -8.81 -8.74
N GLU A 28 -5.03 -10.11 -8.65
CA GLU A 28 -6.36 -10.68 -8.50
C GLU A 28 -6.87 -10.52 -7.06
N LEU A 29 -8.19 -10.58 -6.87
CA LEU A 29 -8.83 -10.38 -5.56
C LEU A 29 -8.31 -11.37 -4.49
N PHE A 30 -8.00 -12.61 -4.88
CA PHE A 30 -7.48 -13.60 -3.95
C PHE A 30 -6.05 -13.24 -3.47
N GLU A 31 -5.24 -12.62 -4.33
CA GLU A 31 -3.90 -12.16 -4.00
C GLU A 31 -3.94 -10.95 -3.08
N ILE A 32 -4.88 -10.01 -3.34
CA ILE A 32 -5.12 -8.86 -2.45
C ILE A 32 -5.57 -9.36 -1.08
N THR A 33 -6.46 -10.35 -1.03
CA THR A 33 -6.90 -10.95 0.24
C THR A 33 -5.74 -11.60 0.99
N ASN A 34 -4.85 -12.31 0.30
CA ASN A 34 -3.65 -12.90 0.90
C ASN A 34 -2.64 -11.85 1.37
N LEU A 35 -2.53 -10.72 0.68
CA LEU A 35 -1.72 -9.58 1.09
C LEU A 35 -2.27 -8.95 2.39
N LEU A 36 -3.59 -8.74 2.47
CA LEU A 36 -4.23 -8.21 3.68
C LEU A 36 -4.06 -9.16 4.87
N LYS A 37 -4.17 -10.48 4.67
CA LYS A 37 -3.88 -11.47 5.72
C LYS A 37 -2.46 -11.34 6.26
N GLN A 38 -1.46 -11.23 5.37
CA GLN A 38 -0.06 -11.04 5.78
C GLN A 38 0.12 -9.74 6.59
N ILE A 39 -0.53 -8.65 6.16
CA ILE A 39 -0.49 -7.37 6.88
C ILE A 39 -1.04 -7.52 8.31
N ILE A 40 -2.12 -8.28 8.48
CA ILE A 40 -2.70 -8.59 9.81
C ILE A 40 -1.73 -9.45 10.63
N GLU A 41 -1.19 -10.53 10.05
CA GLU A 41 -0.24 -11.43 10.72
C GLU A 41 1.05 -10.72 11.18
N LEU A 42 1.47 -9.69 10.45
CA LEU A 42 2.61 -8.84 10.78
C LEU A 42 2.30 -7.79 11.88
N ASN A 43 1.08 -7.75 12.40
CA ASN A 43 0.59 -6.74 13.35
C ASN A 43 0.80 -5.30 12.82
N TYR A 44 0.60 -5.09 11.52
CA TYR A 44 0.74 -3.76 10.90
C TYR A 44 -0.49 -2.89 11.07
N LEU A 45 -1.58 -3.43 11.60
CA LEU A 45 -2.85 -2.73 11.79
C LEU A 45 -3.23 -2.68 13.26
N ILE A 46 -3.95 -1.63 13.63
CA ILE A 46 -4.72 -1.54 14.87
C ILE A 46 -6.16 -1.17 14.52
N GLU A 47 -7.09 -1.75 15.25
CA GLU A 47 -8.50 -1.43 15.16
C GLU A 47 -8.83 -0.31 16.15
N THR A 48 -9.52 0.71 15.66
CA THR A 48 -10.14 1.77 16.44
C THR A 48 -11.66 1.59 16.43
N GLU A 49 -12.40 2.43 17.14
CA GLU A 49 -13.87 2.35 17.17
C GLU A 49 -14.52 2.53 15.79
N SER A 50 -13.86 3.19 14.84
CA SER A 50 -14.44 3.54 13.54
C SER A 50 -13.62 3.10 12.32
N GLU A 51 -12.36 2.69 12.49
CA GLU A 51 -11.47 2.38 11.38
C GLU A 51 -10.30 1.46 11.73
N LEU A 52 -9.76 0.80 10.70
CA LEU A 52 -8.47 0.12 10.74
C LEU A 52 -7.38 1.10 10.32
N ILE A 53 -6.44 1.39 11.21
CA ILE A 53 -5.29 2.26 10.94
C ILE A 53 -3.99 1.48 11.06
N LEU A 54 -2.89 2.08 10.58
CA LEU A 54 -1.58 1.46 10.75
C LEU A 54 -1.16 1.47 12.23
N SER A 55 -0.65 0.34 12.70
CA SER A 55 0.07 0.24 13.98
C SER A 55 1.39 1.02 13.91
N GLU A 56 2.07 1.19 15.04
CA GLU A 56 3.41 1.79 15.05
C GLU A 56 4.39 1.02 14.14
N THR A 57 4.35 -0.31 14.18
CA THR A 57 5.17 -1.18 13.32
C THR A 57 4.78 -1.03 11.85
N GLY A 58 3.47 -1.00 11.56
CA GLY A 58 2.96 -0.78 10.21
C GLY A 58 3.38 0.58 9.65
N TYR A 59 3.38 1.64 10.48
CA TYR A 59 3.80 2.98 10.09
C TYR A 59 5.31 3.07 9.83
N LYS A 60 6.13 2.37 10.64
CA LYS A 60 7.58 2.23 10.40
C LYS A 60 7.85 1.56 9.05
N SER A 61 7.20 0.42 8.79
CA SER A 61 7.33 -0.28 7.50
C SER A 61 6.84 0.57 6.32
N PHE A 62 5.69 1.24 6.48
CA PHE A 62 5.18 2.17 5.48
C PHE A 62 6.20 3.27 5.18
N THR A 63 6.81 3.88 6.20
CA THR A 63 7.77 4.98 6.01
C THR A 63 9.01 4.51 5.24
N ILE A 64 9.53 3.31 5.55
CA ILE A 64 10.67 2.71 4.81
C ILE A 64 10.31 2.56 3.34
N LEU A 65 9.15 1.95 3.05
CA LEU A 65 8.69 1.73 1.69
C LEU A 65 8.33 3.03 0.97
N GLU A 66 7.78 4.01 1.68
CA GLU A 66 7.44 5.32 1.14
C GLU A 66 8.69 6.02 0.58
N THR A 67 9.84 5.91 1.26
CA THR A 67 11.09 6.48 0.70
C THR A 67 11.49 5.87 -0.65
N GLN A 68 11.14 4.61 -0.89
CA GLN A 68 11.47 3.87 -2.09
C GLN A 68 10.46 4.13 -3.23
N TYR A 69 9.17 4.25 -2.90
CA TYR A 69 8.08 4.24 -3.89
C TYR A 69 7.33 5.58 -4.03
N LYS A 70 7.50 6.55 -3.13
CA LYS A 70 6.84 7.88 -3.20
C LYS A 70 7.31 8.74 -4.36
N LYS A 71 8.52 8.50 -4.88
CA LYS A 71 9.16 9.32 -5.92
C LYS A 71 9.20 8.69 -7.32
N THR A 72 8.71 7.47 -7.48
CA THR A 72 8.94 6.72 -8.73
C THR A 72 8.02 7.09 -9.88
N ASN A 73 7.11 8.09 -9.78
CA ASN A 73 6.36 8.54 -10.96
C ASN A 73 5.64 9.88 -10.80
N LYS A 74 6.35 10.99 -11.00
CA LYS A 74 5.72 12.23 -11.53
C LYS A 74 6.45 12.79 -12.75
N SER A 75 7.74 12.50 -12.91
CA SER A 75 8.56 13.05 -13.98
C SER A 75 8.77 12.11 -15.18
N GLU A 76 8.37 10.83 -15.12
CA GLU A 76 8.42 9.92 -16.29
C GLU A 76 7.11 9.91 -17.13
N TRP A 77 6.10 10.69 -16.73
CA TRP A 77 4.79 10.77 -17.40
C TRP A 77 4.63 11.96 -18.37
N ILE A 78 5.69 12.76 -18.58
CA ILE A 78 5.69 13.79 -19.61
C ILE A 78 6.60 13.28 -20.72
N ARG A 79 6.01 12.59 -21.71
CA ARG A 79 6.60 12.59 -23.04
C ARG A 79 6.58 14.06 -23.49
N PRO A 80 7.71 14.66 -23.90
CA PRO A 80 7.63 15.87 -24.69
C PRO A 80 6.76 15.54 -25.90
N ASP A 81 5.68 16.28 -26.11
CA ASP A 81 5.00 16.27 -27.40
C ASP A 81 6.06 16.72 -28.43
N ASP A 82 6.32 15.88 -29.44
CA ASP A 82 7.09 16.24 -30.63
C ASP A 82 6.46 17.44 -31.37
#